data_AF-A0A7R8H552-F1
#
_entry.id   AF-A0A7R8H552-F1
#
_cell.length_a   1.000
_cell.length_b   1.000
_cell.length_c   1.000
_cell.angle_alpha   90.00
_cell.angle_beta   90.00
_cell.angle_gamma   90.00
#
_symmetry.space_group_name_H-M   'P 1'
#
loop_
_entity.id
_entity.type
_entity.pdbx_description
1 polymer ?
#
loop_
_entity_poly.entity_id
_entity_poly.type
_entity_poly.pdbx_seq_one_letter_code
_entity_poly.pdbx_strand_id
1 'polypeptide(L)'
;MMSRSLVKHFDRFSITPNPLKKNGNDNSGLYFLYSLMNHNCISNTKSIIHCVKDDSSSAQIDVRALRPIKAGEEISTRYVSSNMGLPTRRELLLEHWGFTCNCSRCKDPSELGTYTSAVKCSSCQSGYFLPSLDLLKEWSCNSCSKGLSKIRLQMIINENTEKIRTATRSQGPKIDVLKELIVDLKDSLHENHFLILQVEYILVVLMSNSIPSLSSSIKNKNITINNIDPSIWKEYTALCEHIYYVMNKLDPGKN
;
A
#
# COMPACT_ATOMS: atom_id res chain seq x y z
N MET A 1 -37.53 5.11 -7.22
CA MET A 1 -36.94 6.02 -8.24
C MET A 1 -36.20 7.12 -7.48
N MET A 2 -34.89 6.97 -7.26
CA MET A 2 -34.12 7.96 -6.48
C MET A 2 -33.93 9.26 -7.29
N SER A 3 -34.23 10.38 -6.65
CA SER A 3 -34.12 11.74 -7.19
C SER A 3 -32.74 12.03 -7.78
N ARG A 4 -32.72 12.55 -9.02
CA ARG A 4 -31.53 12.92 -9.81
C ARG A 4 -30.76 14.16 -9.27
N SER A 5 -31.00 14.63 -8.05
CA SER A 5 -30.42 15.89 -7.54
C SER A 5 -29.17 15.76 -6.67
N LEU A 6 -28.62 14.55 -6.45
CA LEU A 6 -27.61 14.32 -5.40
C LEU A 6 -26.14 14.33 -5.84
N VAL A 7 -25.80 14.43 -7.13
CA VAL A 7 -24.40 14.38 -7.56
C VAL A 7 -24.13 15.44 -8.63
N LYS A 8 -23.92 16.68 -8.21
CA LYS A 8 -23.28 17.69 -9.08
C LYS A 8 -21.76 17.68 -8.94
N HIS A 9 -21.21 17.42 -7.75
CA HIS A 9 -19.77 17.23 -7.48
C HIS A 9 -19.65 16.14 -6.39
N PHE A 10 -18.91 15.06 -6.64
CA PHE A 10 -18.78 13.93 -5.70
C PHE A 10 -17.50 14.08 -4.88
N ASP A 11 -17.50 14.96 -3.88
CA ASP A 11 -16.30 15.21 -3.07
C ASP A 11 -16.27 14.33 -1.81
N ARG A 12 -17.43 14.12 -1.16
CA ARG A 12 -17.58 13.33 0.06
C ARG A 12 -19.03 12.92 0.28
N PHE A 13 -19.24 11.71 0.81
CA PHE A 13 -20.49 11.33 1.47
C PHE A 13 -20.21 10.52 2.72
N SER A 14 -21.10 10.59 3.71
CA SER A 14 -20.97 9.89 4.99
C SER A 14 -22.08 8.86 5.11
N ILE A 15 -21.72 7.64 5.53
CA ILE A 15 -22.66 6.54 5.75
C ILE A 15 -22.67 6.24 7.25
N THR A 16 -23.86 6.29 7.84
CA THR A 16 -24.10 5.81 9.21
C THR A 16 -24.31 4.30 9.20
N PRO A 17 -23.77 3.56 10.18
CA PRO A 17 -23.97 2.13 10.27
C PRO A 17 -25.45 1.87 10.62
N ASN A 18 -25.99 0.76 10.12
CA ASN A 18 -27.10 0.14 10.83
C ASN A 18 -26.46 -0.65 11.98
N PRO A 19 -26.73 -0.30 13.25
CA PRO A 19 -26.10 -0.99 14.36
C PRO A 19 -26.49 -2.47 14.32
N LEU A 20 -25.52 -3.34 14.02
CA LEU A 20 -25.64 -4.74 14.37
C LEU A 20 -25.53 -4.79 15.90
N LYS A 21 -26.67 -4.96 16.59
CA LYS A 21 -26.61 -5.30 18.03
C LYS A 21 -25.87 -6.64 18.16
N LYS A 22 -24.69 -6.65 18.75
CA LYS A 22 -24.11 -7.88 19.31
C LYS A 22 -23.16 -7.60 20.48
N ASN A 23 -23.24 -8.51 21.45
CA ASN A 23 -22.39 -8.60 22.64
C ASN A 23 -20.94 -8.93 22.22
N GLY A 24 -19.99 -8.01 22.37
CA GLY A 24 -18.56 -8.29 22.17
C GLY A 24 -17.70 -7.05 21.95
N ASN A 25 -16.41 -7.14 22.28
CA ASN A 25 -15.39 -6.09 22.21
C ASN A 25 -14.82 -5.82 20.79
N ASP A 26 -15.57 -6.15 19.73
CA ASP A 26 -15.05 -6.02 18.36
C ASP A 26 -15.38 -4.67 17.75
N ASN A 27 -14.36 -3.91 17.33
CA ASN A 27 -14.44 -2.64 16.59
C ASN A 27 -14.99 -2.80 15.15
N SER A 28 -16.01 -3.62 14.95
CA SER A 28 -16.59 -3.95 13.63
C SER A 28 -17.93 -3.25 13.42
N GLY A 29 -18.21 -2.83 12.19
CA GLY A 29 -19.48 -2.17 11.82
C GLY A 29 -19.92 -2.54 10.41
N LEU A 30 -21.25 -2.65 10.20
CA LEU A 30 -21.84 -2.92 8.89
C LEU A 30 -22.42 -1.64 8.29
N TYR A 31 -21.94 -1.29 7.10
CA TYR A 31 -22.31 -0.08 6.38
C TYR A 31 -22.87 -0.46 5.01
N PHE A 32 -24.20 -0.62 4.91
CA PHE A 32 -24.85 -1.23 3.74
C PHE A 32 -24.46 -0.56 2.41
N LEU A 33 -24.49 0.77 2.32
CA LEU A 33 -24.11 1.49 1.10
C LEU A 33 -22.62 1.32 0.76
N TYR A 34 -21.76 1.20 1.77
CA TYR A 34 -20.33 0.97 1.58
C TYR A 34 -20.07 -0.43 1.00
N SER A 35 -20.81 -1.42 1.49
CA SER A 35 -20.72 -2.82 1.05
C SER A 35 -21.11 -3.03 -0.42
N LEU A 36 -21.75 -2.06 -1.08
CA LEU A 36 -22.06 -2.13 -2.51
C LEU A 36 -20.87 -1.72 -3.41
N MET A 37 -19.83 -1.09 -2.86
CA MET A 37 -18.70 -0.64 -3.67
C MET A 37 -17.74 -1.79 -3.96
N ASN A 38 -17.43 -2.00 -5.24
CA ASN A 38 -16.50 -3.02 -5.67
C ASN A 38 -15.04 -2.65 -5.37
N HIS A 39 -14.20 -3.68 -5.37
CA HIS A 39 -12.77 -3.53 -5.27
C HIS A 39 -12.14 -2.99 -6.56
N ASN A 40 -11.27 -2.01 -6.42
CA ASN A 40 -10.24 -1.71 -7.41
C ASN A 40 -8.92 -1.46 -6.68
N CYS A 41 -7.80 -2.03 -7.15
CA CYS A 41 -6.50 -1.80 -6.51
C CYS A 41 -6.10 -0.32 -6.60
N ILE A 42 -6.51 0.34 -7.70
CA ILE A 42 -6.40 1.79 -7.91
C ILE A 42 -7.80 2.39 -7.77
N SER A 43 -8.32 2.39 -6.54
CA SER A 43 -9.66 2.91 -6.26
C SER A 43 -9.74 4.41 -6.54
N ASN A 44 -10.93 4.89 -6.89
CA ASN A 44 -11.21 6.31 -7.04
C ASN A 44 -11.75 6.95 -5.76
N THR A 45 -11.92 6.16 -4.69
CA THR A 45 -12.28 6.65 -3.36
C THR A 45 -11.35 6.12 -2.26
N LYS A 46 -11.36 6.83 -1.12
CA LYS A 46 -10.76 6.41 0.15
C LYS A 46 -11.81 6.52 1.25
N SER A 47 -11.70 5.65 2.25
CA SER A 47 -12.65 5.57 3.35
C SER A 47 -12.02 5.90 4.68
N ILE A 48 -12.74 6.69 5.49
CA ILE A 48 -12.28 7.14 6.80
C ILE A 48 -13.39 6.87 7.81
N ILE A 49 -13.11 5.99 8.77
CA ILE A 49 -14.01 5.72 9.88
C ILE A 49 -13.68 6.68 11.02
N HIS A 50 -14.70 7.35 11.56
CA HIS A 50 -14.57 8.28 12.68
C HIS A 50 -15.83 8.24 13.55
N CYS A 51 -15.71 8.51 14.84
CA CYS A 51 -16.88 8.63 15.72
C CYS A 51 -17.35 10.09 15.75
N VAL A 52 -18.66 10.31 15.68
CA VAL A 52 -19.25 11.66 15.75
C VAL A 52 -19.43 12.13 17.19
N LYS A 53 -19.44 11.20 18.14
CA LYS A 53 -19.42 11.42 19.59
C LYS A 53 -18.32 10.53 20.21
N ASP A 54 -18.00 10.74 21.48
CA ASP A 54 -17.09 9.89 22.25
C ASP A 54 -17.69 8.50 22.58
N ASP A 55 -18.46 7.93 21.66
CA ASP A 55 -19.10 6.62 21.76
C ASP A 55 -18.91 5.87 20.43
N SER A 56 -18.45 4.62 20.52
CA SER A 56 -18.26 3.71 19.39
C SER A 56 -19.56 3.41 18.64
N SER A 57 -20.72 3.57 19.30
CA SER A 57 -22.04 3.45 18.65
C SER A 57 -22.31 4.54 17.60
N SER A 58 -21.50 5.61 17.59
CA SER A 58 -21.61 6.75 16.67
C SER A 58 -20.59 6.73 15.52
N ALA A 59 -19.88 5.61 15.32
CA ALA A 59 -18.94 5.46 14.22
C ALA A 59 -19.62 5.70 12.87
N GLN A 60 -19.01 6.51 12.01
CA GLN A 60 -19.44 6.81 10.66
C GLN A 60 -18.29 6.53 9.69
N ILE A 61 -18.63 6.16 8.46
CA ILE A 61 -17.66 6.04 7.38
C ILE A 61 -17.86 7.18 6.39
N ASP A 62 -16.82 7.99 6.23
CA ASP A 62 -16.71 8.90 5.09
C ASP A 62 -16.15 8.14 3.91
N VAL A 63 -16.75 8.33 2.74
CA VAL A 63 -16.16 7.94 1.45
C VAL A 63 -15.86 9.22 0.69
N ARG A 64 -14.59 9.42 0.36
CA ARG A 64 -14.07 10.64 -0.27
C ARG A 64 -13.47 10.30 -1.62
N ALA A 65 -13.74 11.12 -2.63
CA ALA A 65 -13.14 10.95 -3.94
C ALA A 65 -11.65 11.32 -3.90
N LEU A 66 -10.82 10.50 -4.55
CA LEU A 66 -9.37 10.72 -4.68
C LEU A 66 -9.01 11.57 -5.91
N ARG A 67 -9.93 11.63 -6.87
CA ARG A 67 -9.86 12.40 -8.12
C ARG A 67 -11.27 12.73 -8.59
N PRO A 68 -11.45 13.64 -9.59
CA PRO A 68 -12.73 13.79 -10.25
C PRO A 68 -13.26 12.46 -10.79
N ILE A 69 -14.51 12.15 -10.50
CA ILE A 69 -15.24 10.95 -10.94
C ILE A 69 -16.32 11.40 -11.93
N LYS A 70 -16.32 10.84 -13.14
CA LYS A 70 -17.29 11.23 -14.17
C LYS A 70 -18.67 10.64 -13.87
N ALA A 71 -19.73 11.30 -14.32
CA ALA A 71 -21.08 10.74 -14.25
C ALA A 71 -21.14 9.39 -15.00
N GLY A 72 -21.66 8.35 -14.34
CA GLY A 72 -21.71 6.98 -14.85
C GLY A 72 -20.43 6.16 -14.65
N GLU A 73 -19.35 6.76 -14.13
CA GLU A 73 -18.17 6.01 -13.71
C GLU A 73 -18.46 5.25 -12.41
N GLU A 74 -18.00 4.00 -12.32
CA GLU A 74 -18.13 3.19 -11.11
C GLU A 74 -17.37 3.80 -9.93
N ILE A 75 -18.00 3.85 -8.77
CA ILE A 75 -17.35 4.22 -7.50
C ILE A 75 -16.76 2.94 -6.89
N SER A 76 -15.46 2.94 -6.65
CA SER A 76 -14.72 1.78 -6.16
C SER A 76 -13.92 2.10 -4.90
N THR A 77 -13.68 1.09 -4.08
CA THR A 77 -12.83 1.16 -2.88
C THR A 77 -11.74 0.08 -2.92
N ARG A 78 -10.82 0.13 -1.97
CA ARG A 78 -9.74 -0.83 -1.84
C ARG A 78 -10.01 -1.76 -0.65
N TYR A 79 -10.04 -3.07 -0.89
CA TYR A 79 -10.32 -4.08 0.13
C TYR A 79 -9.05 -4.55 0.87
N VAL A 80 -7.90 -4.45 0.21
CA VAL A 80 -6.60 -4.95 0.66
C VAL A 80 -5.56 -3.85 0.50
N SER A 81 -4.51 -3.82 1.31
CA SER A 81 -3.52 -2.73 1.29
C SER A 81 -2.88 -2.50 -0.10
N SER A 82 -2.62 -1.23 -0.45
CA SER A 82 -1.88 -0.86 -1.67
C SER A 82 -0.43 -1.37 -1.65
N ASN A 83 0.13 -1.56 -0.45
CA ASN A 83 1.52 -1.96 -0.19
C ASN A 83 1.76 -3.48 -0.27
N MET A 84 0.87 -4.22 -0.93
CA MET A 84 1.02 -5.66 -1.15
C MET A 84 1.43 -5.93 -2.59
N GLY A 85 2.33 -6.89 -2.81
CA GLY A 85 2.62 -7.43 -4.13
C GLY A 85 1.41 -8.15 -4.74
N LEU A 86 1.42 -8.31 -6.07
CA LEU A 86 0.36 -8.92 -6.86
C LEU A 86 -0.04 -10.33 -6.38
N PRO A 87 0.88 -11.26 -6.03
CA PRO A 87 0.50 -12.61 -5.61
C PRO A 87 -0.33 -12.60 -4.33
N THR A 88 0.19 -12.00 -3.26
CA THR A 88 -0.50 -11.88 -1.97
C THR A 88 -1.83 -11.16 -2.12
N ARG A 89 -1.86 -10.10 -2.94
CA ARG A 89 -3.09 -9.36 -3.21
C ARG A 89 -4.16 -10.21 -3.89
N ARG A 90 -3.80 -11.01 -4.90
CA ARG A 90 -4.75 -11.91 -5.58
C ARG A 90 -5.22 -13.03 -4.65
N GLU A 91 -4.31 -13.60 -3.87
CA GLU A 91 -4.62 -14.66 -2.90
C GLU A 91 -5.63 -14.18 -1.86
N LEU A 92 -5.37 -13.05 -1.20
CA LEU A 92 -6.30 -12.48 -0.20
C LEU A 92 -7.67 -12.13 -0.78
N LEU A 93 -7.71 -11.60 -2.02
CA LEU A 93 -8.97 -11.30 -2.69
C LEU A 93 -9.77 -12.55 -3.04
N LEU A 94 -9.08 -13.62 -3.45
CA LEU A 94 -9.72 -14.90 -3.72
C LEU A 94 -10.20 -15.57 -2.42
N GLU A 95 -9.38 -15.57 -1.38
CA GLU A 95 -9.68 -16.19 -0.10
C GLU A 95 -10.85 -15.52 0.62
N HIS A 96 -10.83 -14.19 0.75
CA HIS A 96 -11.80 -13.48 1.56
C HIS A 96 -13.02 -12.95 0.77
N TRP A 97 -12.91 -12.79 -0.55
CA TRP A 97 -14.00 -12.27 -1.40
C TRP A 97 -14.35 -13.15 -2.60
N GLY A 98 -13.64 -14.26 -2.84
CA GLY A 98 -14.00 -15.23 -3.87
C GLY A 98 -13.78 -14.78 -5.32
N PHE A 99 -12.94 -13.77 -5.58
CA PHE A 99 -12.67 -13.30 -6.95
C PHE A 99 -11.19 -13.01 -7.23
N THR A 100 -10.81 -13.08 -8.51
CA THR A 100 -9.51 -12.61 -9.00
C THR A 100 -9.65 -11.21 -9.58
N CYS A 101 -8.94 -10.23 -9.00
CA CYS A 101 -9.01 -8.85 -9.46
C CYS A 101 -8.43 -8.67 -10.86
N ASN A 102 -9.17 -7.94 -11.72
CA ASN A 102 -8.84 -7.69 -13.12
C ASN A 102 -8.67 -6.18 -13.44
N CYS A 103 -8.33 -5.37 -12.43
CA CYS A 103 -8.05 -3.93 -12.62
C CYS A 103 -6.76 -3.70 -13.43
N SER A 104 -6.50 -2.46 -13.84
CA SER A 104 -5.32 -2.07 -14.62
C SER A 104 -4.00 -2.52 -13.96
N ARG A 105 -3.86 -2.34 -12.64
CA ARG A 105 -2.68 -2.81 -11.89
C ARG A 105 -2.52 -4.33 -11.93
N CYS A 106 -3.63 -5.08 -11.80
CA CYS A 106 -3.58 -6.55 -11.77
C CYS A 106 -3.44 -7.19 -13.15
N LYS A 107 -3.74 -6.46 -14.24
CA LYS A 107 -3.53 -6.90 -15.63
C LYS A 107 -2.12 -6.62 -16.13
N ASP A 108 -1.33 -5.85 -15.40
CA ASP A 108 0.02 -5.46 -15.78
C ASP A 108 1.05 -6.22 -14.92
N PRO A 109 1.87 -7.11 -15.50
CA PRO A 109 2.96 -7.79 -14.78
C PRO A 109 3.95 -6.82 -14.10
N SER A 110 4.12 -5.61 -14.63
CA SER A 110 4.98 -4.58 -14.05
C SER A 110 4.28 -3.75 -12.96
N GLU A 111 3.01 -4.03 -12.67
CA GLU A 111 2.18 -3.29 -11.70
C GLU A 111 2.23 -1.76 -11.92
N LEU A 112 1.89 -1.29 -13.13
CA LEU A 112 1.96 0.13 -13.53
C LEU A 112 3.40 0.65 -13.65
N GLY A 113 4.32 -0.22 -14.09
CA GLY A 113 5.75 0.08 -14.16
C GLY A 113 6.39 0.35 -12.81
N THR A 114 5.76 -0.07 -11.70
CA THR A 114 6.34 0.05 -10.36
C THR A 114 7.20 -1.14 -10.01
N TYR A 115 6.96 -2.31 -10.61
CA TYR A 115 7.68 -3.54 -10.33
C TYR A 115 7.62 -3.96 -8.85
N THR A 116 6.52 -3.65 -8.15
CA THR A 116 6.41 -3.89 -6.71
C THR A 116 6.46 -5.35 -6.28
N SER A 117 6.30 -6.30 -7.21
CA SER A 117 6.46 -7.74 -6.97
C SER A 117 7.71 -8.33 -7.63
N ALA A 118 8.52 -7.55 -8.33
CA ALA A 118 9.54 -8.08 -9.24
C ALA A 118 10.80 -8.55 -8.50
N VAL A 119 11.32 -9.70 -8.93
CA VAL A 119 12.54 -10.33 -8.39
C VAL A 119 13.65 -10.22 -9.42
N LYS A 120 14.88 -9.86 -9.02
CA LYS A 120 16.02 -9.75 -9.93
C LYS A 120 16.31 -11.10 -10.60
N CYS A 121 16.58 -11.08 -11.90
CA CYS A 121 16.88 -12.29 -12.63
C CYS A 121 18.31 -12.76 -12.35
N SER A 122 18.45 -13.87 -11.62
CA SER A 122 19.76 -14.48 -11.31
C SER A 122 20.51 -15.01 -12.54
N SER A 123 19.87 -15.10 -13.71
CA SER A 123 20.48 -15.69 -14.90
C SER A 123 21.05 -14.67 -15.88
N CYS A 124 20.45 -13.48 -16.00
CA CYS A 124 20.96 -12.43 -16.88
C CYS A 124 21.38 -11.15 -16.14
N GLN A 125 20.92 -10.96 -14.89
CA GLN A 125 21.17 -9.78 -14.05
C GLN A 125 20.72 -8.42 -14.65
N SER A 126 20.23 -8.40 -15.89
CA SER A 126 19.75 -7.23 -16.61
C SER A 126 18.23 -7.08 -16.59
N GLY A 127 17.50 -8.12 -16.17
CA GLY A 127 16.04 -8.12 -16.11
C GLY A 127 15.48 -8.63 -14.79
N TYR A 128 14.16 -8.70 -14.72
CA TYR A 128 13.40 -9.12 -13.55
C TYR A 128 12.41 -10.22 -13.91
N PHE A 129 12.24 -11.18 -13.01
CA PHE A 129 11.12 -12.12 -13.05
C PHE A 129 9.85 -11.36 -12.65
N LEU A 130 8.85 -11.38 -13.55
CA LEU A 130 7.57 -10.71 -13.35
C LEU A 130 6.44 -11.72 -13.14
N PRO A 131 5.39 -11.34 -12.39
CA PRO A 131 4.19 -12.14 -12.24
C PRO A 131 3.55 -12.56 -13.57
N SER A 132 3.17 -13.83 -13.64
CA SER A 132 2.26 -14.29 -14.70
C SER A 132 0.82 -13.80 -14.45
N LEU A 133 0.16 -13.43 -15.54
CA LEU A 133 -1.28 -13.16 -15.52
C LEU A 133 -2.11 -14.44 -15.47
N ASP A 134 -1.55 -15.53 -15.99
CA ASP A 134 -2.10 -16.88 -15.88
C ASP A 134 -1.56 -17.53 -14.61
N LEU A 135 -2.44 -17.85 -13.67
CA LEU A 135 -2.09 -18.44 -12.37
C LEU A 135 -1.44 -19.83 -12.49
N LEU A 136 -1.59 -20.50 -13.63
CA LEU A 136 -0.99 -21.80 -13.90
C LEU A 136 0.43 -21.70 -14.48
N LYS A 137 0.84 -20.52 -14.94
CA LYS A 137 2.16 -20.31 -15.54
C LYS A 137 3.16 -19.77 -14.54
N GLU A 138 4.40 -20.19 -14.74
CA GLU A 138 5.55 -19.66 -14.02
C GLU A 138 5.79 -18.19 -14.35
N TRP A 139 6.49 -17.51 -13.44
CA TRP A 139 7.00 -16.17 -13.70
C TRP A 139 8.09 -16.24 -14.75
N SER A 140 8.22 -15.19 -15.56
CA SER A 140 9.24 -15.13 -16.61
C SER A 140 10.05 -13.84 -16.51
N CYS A 141 11.33 -13.94 -16.84
CA CYS A 141 12.19 -12.76 -16.93
C CYS A 141 11.81 -11.90 -18.14
N ASN A 142 11.64 -10.60 -17.94
CA ASN A 142 11.35 -9.63 -19.01
C ASN A 142 12.54 -9.33 -19.95
N SER A 143 13.73 -9.86 -19.68
CA SER A 143 14.95 -9.66 -20.49
C SER A 143 15.35 -10.94 -21.22
N CYS A 144 15.55 -12.05 -20.48
CA CYS A 144 16.04 -13.31 -21.06
C CYS A 144 14.98 -14.42 -21.19
N SER A 145 13.71 -14.14 -20.86
CA SER A 145 12.58 -15.10 -20.93
C SER A 145 12.70 -16.36 -20.05
N LYS A 146 13.73 -16.49 -19.22
CA LYS A 146 13.87 -17.63 -18.31
C LYS A 146 12.71 -17.68 -17.31
N GLY A 147 12.21 -18.88 -17.04
CA GLY A 147 11.19 -19.14 -16.01
C GLY A 147 11.75 -19.10 -14.59
N LEU A 148 10.88 -18.73 -13.64
CA LEU A 148 11.08 -18.84 -12.20
C LEU A 148 9.92 -19.63 -11.59
N SER A 149 10.23 -20.81 -11.05
CA SER A 149 9.24 -21.67 -10.42
C SER A 149 8.66 -21.07 -9.15
N LYS A 150 7.41 -21.43 -8.85
CA LYS A 150 6.70 -20.97 -7.64
C LYS A 150 7.47 -21.28 -6.35
N ILE A 151 8.11 -22.45 -6.27
CA ILE A 151 8.92 -22.87 -5.11
C ILE A 151 10.10 -21.92 -4.92
N ARG A 152 10.85 -21.63 -5.99
CA ARG A 152 12.02 -20.74 -5.91
C ARG A 152 11.60 -19.31 -5.57
N LEU A 153 10.52 -18.81 -6.16
CA LEU A 153 9.94 -17.52 -5.81
C LEU A 153 9.61 -17.46 -4.31
N GLN A 154 8.91 -18.46 -3.77
CA GLN A 154 8.55 -18.50 -2.36
C GLN A 154 9.77 -18.51 -1.45
N MET A 155 10.83 -19.24 -1.82
CA MET A 155 12.09 -19.22 -1.07
C MET A 155 12.68 -17.80 -0.98
N ILE A 156 12.76 -17.09 -2.12
CA ILE A 156 13.31 -15.73 -2.17
C ILE A 156 12.46 -14.79 -1.29
N ILE A 157 11.13 -14.85 -1.42
CA ILE A 157 10.24 -13.99 -0.62
C ILE A 157 10.35 -14.31 0.87
N ASN A 158 10.39 -15.59 1.26
CA ASN A 158 10.49 -16.00 2.66
C ASN A 158 11.83 -15.58 3.27
N GLU A 159 12.94 -15.77 2.56
CA GLU A 159 14.27 -15.35 3.01
C GLU A 159 14.30 -13.84 3.30
N ASN A 160 13.84 -13.02 2.35
CA ASN A 160 13.79 -11.56 2.53
C ASN A 160 12.81 -11.13 3.64
N THR A 161 11.69 -11.82 3.78
CA THR A 161 10.71 -11.55 4.86
C THR A 161 11.31 -11.86 6.23
N GLU A 162 12.06 -12.96 6.37
CA GLU A 162 12.72 -13.33 7.63
C GLU A 162 13.85 -12.35 8.02
N LYS A 163 14.59 -11.82 7.03
CA LYS A 163 15.55 -10.73 7.26
C LYS A 163 14.88 -9.50 7.86
N ILE A 164 13.75 -9.06 7.28
CA ILE A 164 12.94 -7.94 7.80
C ILE A 164 12.42 -8.24 9.20
N ARG A 165 11.86 -9.44 9.42
CA ARG A 165 11.34 -9.86 10.73
C ARG A 165 12.41 -9.81 11.82
N THR A 166 13.63 -10.24 11.49
CA THR A 166 14.78 -10.22 12.42
C THR A 166 15.20 -8.79 12.75
N ALA A 167 15.31 -7.93 11.75
CA ALA A 167 15.71 -6.52 11.92
C ALA A 167 14.67 -5.67 12.67
N THR A 168 13.39 -6.06 12.63
CA THR A 168 12.30 -5.27 13.22
C THR A 168 11.89 -5.74 14.62
N ARG A 169 12.06 -7.03 14.95
CA ARG A 169 11.67 -7.57 16.27
C ARG A 169 12.81 -7.60 17.29
N SER A 170 14.04 -7.86 16.87
CA SER A 170 15.17 -8.01 17.78
C SER A 170 15.63 -6.65 18.31
N GLN A 171 15.37 -6.35 19.58
CA GLN A 171 15.69 -5.05 20.25
C GLN A 171 15.02 -3.80 19.63
N GLY A 172 14.07 -4.00 18.71
CA GLY A 172 13.44 -2.92 17.94
C GLY A 172 14.29 -2.45 16.75
N PRO A 173 13.66 -1.80 15.76
CA PRO A 173 14.33 -1.41 14.52
C PRO A 173 15.33 -0.26 14.76
N LYS A 174 16.54 -0.39 14.20
CA LYS A 174 17.62 0.61 14.27
C LYS A 174 17.90 1.18 12.87
N ILE A 175 18.14 2.49 12.78
CA ILE A 175 18.33 3.20 11.50
C ILE A 175 19.41 2.55 10.63
N ASP A 176 20.61 2.32 11.18
CA ASP A 176 21.73 1.77 10.40
C ASP A 176 21.47 0.34 9.92
N VAL A 177 20.86 -0.49 10.79
CA VAL A 177 20.47 -1.87 10.45
C VAL A 177 19.44 -1.88 9.31
N LEU A 178 18.45 -0.99 9.33
CA LEU A 178 17.45 -0.91 8.26
C LEU A 178 18.06 -0.41 6.94
N LYS A 179 19.03 0.50 6.99
CA LYS A 179 19.73 0.98 5.80
C LYS A 179 20.54 -0.14 5.14
N GLU A 180 21.31 -0.88 5.93
CA GLU A 180 22.05 -2.06 5.45
C GLU A 180 21.11 -3.12 4.90
N LEU A 181 19.99 -3.36 5.58
CA LEU A 181 18.96 -4.29 5.11
C LEU A 181 18.39 -3.88 3.75
N ILE A 182 18.10 -2.59 3.50
CA ILE A 182 17.61 -2.14 2.19
C ILE A 182 18.62 -2.48 1.08
N VAL A 183 19.92 -2.34 1.34
CA VAL A 183 20.97 -2.70 0.38
C VAL A 183 20.95 -4.21 0.10
N ASP A 184 20.92 -5.05 1.15
CA ASP A 184 20.86 -6.51 1.04
C ASP A 184 19.57 -7.00 0.33
N LEU A 185 18.41 -6.40 0.63
CA LEU A 185 17.16 -6.71 -0.07
C LEU A 185 17.25 -6.41 -1.57
N LYS A 186 17.95 -5.33 -1.95
CA LYS A 186 18.15 -4.94 -3.35
C LYS A 186 19.03 -5.92 -4.12
N ASP A 187 19.72 -6.87 -3.50
CA ASP A 187 20.50 -7.89 -4.23
C ASP A 187 19.60 -8.91 -4.95
N SER A 188 18.41 -9.17 -4.40
CA SER A 188 17.46 -10.14 -4.96
C SER A 188 16.15 -9.53 -5.45
N LEU A 189 15.83 -8.29 -5.06
CA LEU A 189 14.56 -7.65 -5.35
C LEU A 189 14.73 -6.39 -6.22
N HIS A 190 13.66 -6.00 -6.92
CA HIS A 190 13.59 -4.68 -7.56
C HIS A 190 13.60 -3.57 -6.48
N GLU A 191 14.17 -2.40 -6.75
CA GLU A 191 14.27 -1.31 -5.76
C GLU A 191 12.92 -0.87 -5.17
N ASN A 192 11.87 -0.83 -6.00
CA ASN A 192 10.49 -0.57 -5.60
C ASN A 192 9.74 -1.78 -5.01
N HIS A 193 10.39 -2.91 -4.73
CA HIS A 193 9.70 -4.11 -4.26
C HIS A 193 8.98 -3.84 -2.92
N PHE A 194 7.78 -4.41 -2.74
CA PHE A 194 6.93 -4.08 -1.60
C PHE A 194 7.60 -4.35 -0.24
N LEU A 195 8.48 -5.35 -0.15
CA LEU A 195 9.29 -5.64 1.04
C LEU A 195 10.31 -4.54 1.35
N ILE A 196 10.93 -3.92 0.33
CA ILE A 196 11.83 -2.78 0.53
C ILE A 196 11.00 -1.59 1.00
N LEU A 197 9.89 -1.27 0.33
CA LEU A 197 9.00 -0.18 0.72
C LEU A 197 8.54 -0.31 2.18
N GLN A 198 8.25 -1.51 2.66
CA GLN A 198 7.93 -1.76 4.07
C GLN A 198 9.05 -1.31 5.02
N VAL A 199 10.30 -1.64 4.71
CA VAL A 199 11.46 -1.20 5.50
C VAL A 199 11.65 0.31 5.41
N GLU A 200 11.49 0.88 4.21
CA GLU A 200 11.60 2.32 3.98
C GLU A 200 10.56 3.12 4.78
N TYR A 201 9.30 2.66 4.86
CA TYR A 201 8.29 3.29 5.71
C TYR A 201 8.68 3.31 7.19
N ILE A 202 9.20 2.20 7.71
CA ILE A 202 9.68 2.12 9.10
C ILE A 202 10.84 3.10 9.29
N LEU A 203 11.77 3.14 8.34
CA LEU A 203 12.93 4.00 8.38
C LEU A 203 12.55 5.49 8.36
N VAL A 204 11.59 5.91 7.51
CA VAL A 204 11.05 7.28 7.51
C VAL A 204 10.53 7.67 8.90
N VAL A 205 9.74 6.80 9.53
CA VAL A 205 9.18 7.07 10.86
C VAL A 205 10.29 7.23 11.90
N LEU A 206 11.27 6.32 11.91
CA LEU A 206 12.41 6.39 12.84
C LEU A 206 13.24 7.66 12.64
N MET A 207 13.61 7.97 11.40
CA MET A 207 14.37 9.17 11.07
C MET A 207 13.59 10.44 11.44
N SER A 208 12.28 10.47 11.23
CA SER A 208 11.45 11.62 11.60
C SER A 208 11.44 11.89 13.11
N ASN A 209 11.51 10.84 13.93
CA ASN A 209 11.59 10.97 15.39
C ASN A 209 12.97 11.42 15.86
N SER A 210 14.03 11.11 15.11
CA SER A 210 15.39 11.56 15.38
C SER A 210 15.63 13.02 14.98
N ILE A 211 14.67 13.69 14.34
CA ILE A 211 14.73 15.10 13.96
C ILE A 211 13.84 15.91 14.92
N PRO A 212 14.40 16.58 15.96
CA PRO A 212 13.63 17.23 17.01
C PRO A 212 12.67 18.33 16.52
N SER A 213 13.04 19.02 15.43
CA SER A 213 12.21 20.04 14.79
C SER A 213 11.01 19.46 14.05
N LEU A 214 11.12 18.24 13.49
CA LEU A 214 10.07 17.62 12.67
C LEU A 214 9.00 16.95 13.54
N SER A 215 9.41 16.24 14.61
CA SER A 215 8.48 15.60 15.57
C SER A 215 7.55 16.62 16.26
N SER A 216 8.03 17.85 16.45
CA SER A 216 7.32 18.98 17.07
C SER A 216 6.49 19.78 16.05
N SER A 217 7.01 19.99 14.85
CA SER A 217 6.34 20.75 13.78
C SER A 217 5.16 20.01 13.15
N ILE A 218 5.22 18.68 13.05
CA ILE A 218 4.09 17.85 12.57
C ILE A 218 2.87 18.04 13.50
N LYS A 219 3.08 18.20 14.81
CA LYS A 219 1.99 18.44 15.77
C LYS A 219 1.39 19.84 15.65
N ASN A 220 2.16 20.85 15.23
CA ASN A 220 1.77 22.26 15.29
C ASN A 220 1.54 22.93 13.92
N LYS A 221 1.63 22.21 12.79
CA LYS A 221 1.48 22.72 11.40
C LYS A 221 2.39 23.90 11.00
N ASN A 222 3.37 24.27 11.83
CA ASN A 222 4.39 25.26 11.53
C ASN A 222 5.73 24.54 11.37
N ILE A 223 6.15 24.35 10.13
CA ILE A 223 7.43 23.70 9.81
C ILE A 223 8.53 24.75 9.84
N THR A 224 9.29 24.79 10.93
CA THR A 224 10.53 25.59 11.00
C THR A 224 11.72 24.63 10.94
N ILE A 225 12.37 24.56 9.78
CA ILE A 225 13.54 23.69 9.54
C ILE A 225 14.81 24.44 10.00
N ASN A 226 15.00 24.57 11.31
CA ASN A 226 16.23 25.14 11.85
C ASN A 226 17.07 24.02 12.48
N ASN A 227 18.35 23.94 12.09
CA ASN A 227 19.39 23.04 12.64
C ASN A 227 19.17 21.53 12.41
N ILE A 228 18.92 21.08 11.17
CA ILE A 228 19.04 19.66 10.79
C ILE A 228 20.36 19.46 10.05
N ASP A 229 21.07 18.37 10.35
CA ASP A 229 22.23 17.94 9.56
C ASP A 229 21.83 17.78 8.07
N PRO A 230 22.47 18.51 7.14
CA PRO A 230 22.15 18.46 5.72
C PRO A 230 22.21 17.06 5.11
N SER A 231 23.11 16.19 5.59
CA SER A 231 23.23 14.81 5.12
C SER A 231 22.01 13.97 5.53
N ILE A 232 21.61 14.08 6.80
CA ILE A 232 20.43 13.38 7.33
C ILE A 232 19.16 13.84 6.61
N TRP A 233 19.03 15.14 6.38
CA TRP A 233 17.89 15.70 5.65
C TRP A 233 17.84 15.18 4.22
N LYS A 234 18.97 15.19 3.50
CA LYS A 234 19.06 14.70 2.12
C LYS A 234 18.66 13.22 2.00
N GLU A 235 19.11 12.39 2.93
CA GLU A 235 18.73 10.98 2.97
C GLU A 235 17.24 10.79 3.26
N TYR A 236 16.71 11.53 4.24
CA TYR A 236 15.29 11.50 4.59
C TYR A 236 14.40 11.91 3.41
N THR A 237 14.76 12.98 2.69
CA THR A 237 14.00 13.45 1.53
C THR A 237 14.07 12.46 0.38
N ALA A 238 15.24 11.88 0.10
CA ALA A 238 15.39 10.88 -0.96
C ALA A 238 14.51 9.63 -0.71
N LEU A 239 14.41 9.20 0.56
CA LEU A 239 13.55 8.10 0.97
C LEU A 239 12.06 8.44 0.78
N CYS A 240 11.65 9.64 1.23
CA CYS A 240 10.29 10.13 1.04
C CYS A 240 9.91 10.26 -0.45
N GLU A 241 10.84 10.75 -1.28
CA GLU A 241 10.66 10.89 -2.73
C GLU A 241 10.49 9.53 -3.42
N HIS A 242 11.29 8.53 -3.05
CA HIS A 242 11.17 7.17 -3.59
C HIS A 242 9.81 6.55 -3.23
N ILE A 243 9.42 6.60 -1.95
CA ILE A 243 8.11 6.10 -1.50
C ILE A 243 6.98 6.84 -2.23
N TYR A 244 7.06 8.17 -2.33
CA TYR A 244 6.06 8.98 -3.01
C TYR A 244 5.95 8.62 -4.50
N TYR A 245 7.07 8.43 -5.20
CA TYR A 245 7.10 8.02 -6.60
C TYR A 245 6.32 6.72 -6.82
N VAL A 246 6.54 5.70 -5.97
CA VAL A 246 5.84 4.42 -6.10
C VAL A 246 4.37 4.55 -5.69
N MET A 247 4.09 5.21 -4.57
CA MET A 247 2.73 5.35 -4.06
C MET A 247 1.83 6.21 -4.92
N ASN A 248 2.36 7.23 -5.58
CA ASN A 248 1.58 8.05 -6.50
C ASN A 248 1.06 7.23 -7.70
N LYS A 249 1.64 6.06 -7.98
CA LYS A 249 1.13 5.10 -8.98
C LYS A 249 0.17 4.06 -8.37
N LEU A 250 0.44 3.60 -7.14
CA LEU A 250 -0.33 2.51 -6.50
C LEU A 250 -1.54 2.97 -5.68
N ASP A 251 -1.51 4.20 -5.19
CA ASP A 251 -2.53 4.84 -4.37
C ASP A 251 -2.64 6.34 -4.71
N PRO A 252 -3.02 6.67 -5.96
CA PRO A 252 -3.08 8.06 -6.41
C PRO A 252 -4.21 8.82 -5.73
N GLY A 253 -3.96 10.06 -5.34
CA GLY A 253 -4.97 10.98 -4.83
C GLY A 253 -4.45 11.90 -3.73
N LYS A 254 -5.23 12.94 -3.40
CA LYS A 254 -4.91 13.84 -2.30
C LYS A 254 -5.21 13.14 -0.96
N ASN A 255 -4.22 13.08 -0.08
CA ASN A 255 -4.39 12.66 1.32
C ASN A 255 -4.96 13.78 2.19
#